data_AF-A0A091H0Z6-F1
#
_entry.id   AF-A0A091H0Z6-F1
#
_cell.length_a   1.000
_cell.length_b   1.000
_cell.length_c   1.000
_cell.angle_alpha   90.00
_cell.angle_beta   90.00
_cell.angle_gamma   90.00
#
_symmetry.space_group_name_H-M   'P 1'
#
loop_
_entity.id
_entity.type
_entity.pdbx_description
1 polymer ?
#
loop_
_entity_poly.entity_id
_entity_poly.type
_entity_poly.pdbx_seq_one_letter_code
_entity_poly.pdbx_strand_id
1 'polypeptide(L)'
;FLVPISSVICNDIAAYIFGFFFGRTPLIKLSPKKTWEGFIGGFFSTVIFGFIFSYFLAQHQYFVCPVEYNSETNRFVTECEPSELFQMKKYSVPPLLQAVLGWETVNMYPFQMHSIALSTFASLIGPFGGFFASGFKRAFKIKDFADTIPGHGGIMDRFDCQYLMATFVHVYITSFIRGPNPSKLLKQLLILQPEQQLSVYKTLKSHLIEKGILQPSARG
;
A
#
# COMPACT_ATOMS: atom_id res chain seq x y z
N PHE A 1 5.18 -5.16 -3.95
CA PHE A 1 5.86 -3.85 -3.89
C PHE A 1 5.82 -3.07 -5.23
N LEU A 2 5.35 -3.69 -6.33
CA LEU A 2 5.26 -3.04 -7.65
C LEU A 2 4.34 -1.82 -7.69
N VAL A 3 3.12 -1.92 -7.14
CA VAL A 3 2.12 -0.83 -7.15
C VAL A 3 2.62 0.45 -6.47
N PRO A 4 3.22 0.43 -5.26
CA PRO A 4 3.81 1.62 -4.65
C PRO A 4 4.89 2.29 -5.49
N ILE A 5 5.85 1.52 -6.02
CA ILE A 5 6.94 2.08 -6.83
C ILE A 5 6.38 2.73 -8.09
N SER A 6 5.51 2.01 -8.81
CA SER A 6 4.93 2.53 -10.05
C SER A 6 4.04 3.74 -9.80
N SER A 7 3.36 3.81 -8.66
CA SER A 7 2.56 4.99 -8.27
C SER A 7 3.44 6.23 -8.08
N VAL A 8 4.60 6.12 -7.41
CA VAL A 8 5.53 7.25 -7.26
C VAL A 8 6.04 7.73 -8.62
N ILE A 9 6.46 6.80 -9.48
CA ILE A 9 6.96 7.12 -10.82
C ILE A 9 5.86 7.76 -11.67
N CYS A 10 4.64 7.21 -11.64
CA CYS A 10 3.49 7.76 -12.34
C CYS A 10 3.17 9.17 -11.86
N ASN A 11 3.21 9.40 -10.55
CA ASN A 11 2.97 10.72 -9.96
C ASN A 11 3.98 11.76 -10.45
N ASP A 12 5.27 11.44 -10.48
CA ASP A 12 6.29 12.38 -10.94
C ASP A 12 6.12 12.72 -12.42
N ILE A 13 5.83 11.73 -13.27
CA ILE A 13 5.59 11.92 -14.70
C ILE A 13 4.31 12.74 -14.92
N ALA A 14 3.21 12.37 -14.26
CA ALA A 14 1.93 13.05 -14.40
C ALA A 14 2.04 14.50 -13.89
N ALA A 15 2.63 14.72 -12.72
CA ALA A 15 2.82 16.06 -12.18
C ALA A 15 3.68 16.94 -13.09
N TYR A 16 4.68 16.36 -13.76
CA TYR A 16 5.46 17.06 -14.78
C TYR A 16 4.61 17.41 -16.01
N ILE A 17 3.84 16.45 -16.56
CA ILE A 17 3.00 16.68 -17.74
C ILE A 17 1.94 17.75 -17.46
N PHE A 18 1.17 17.62 -16.37
CA PHE A 18 0.16 18.60 -16.01
C PHE A 18 0.77 19.95 -15.61
N GLY A 19 1.93 19.94 -14.95
CA GLY A 19 2.68 21.15 -14.63
C GLY A 19 3.19 21.87 -15.88
N PHE A 20 3.62 21.14 -16.91
CA PHE A 20 4.09 21.72 -18.17
C PHE A 20 2.95 22.35 -18.99
N PHE A 21 1.81 21.66 -19.11
CA PHE A 21 0.69 22.14 -19.93
C PHE A 21 -0.20 23.18 -19.23
N PHE A 22 -0.44 23.01 -17.93
CA PHE A 22 -1.42 23.79 -17.17
C PHE A 22 -0.82 24.58 -16.01
N GLY A 23 0.49 24.47 -15.76
CA GLY A 23 1.13 25.10 -14.61
C GLY A 23 1.16 26.61 -14.70
N ARG A 24 0.53 27.28 -13.72
CA ARG A 24 0.55 28.74 -13.58
C ARG A 24 0.94 29.17 -12.19
N THR A 25 0.57 28.39 -11.18
CA THR A 25 0.74 28.77 -9.77
C THR A 25 1.83 27.91 -9.10
N PRO A 26 2.95 28.50 -8.65
CA PRO A 26 4.02 27.75 -8.00
C PRO A 26 3.57 27.22 -6.62
N LEU A 27 3.92 25.97 -6.32
CA LEU A 27 3.53 25.29 -5.09
C LEU A 27 4.34 25.78 -3.88
N ILE A 28 5.65 25.95 -4.05
CA ILE A 28 6.57 26.37 -2.97
C ILE A 28 7.58 27.36 -3.57
N LYS A 29 7.86 28.47 -2.87
CA LYS A 29 8.87 29.46 -3.28
C LYS A 29 10.26 28.86 -3.48
N LEU A 30 10.59 27.84 -2.69
CA LEU A 30 11.80 27.07 -2.82
C LEU A 30 11.85 26.34 -4.17
N SER A 31 10.76 25.82 -4.72
CA SER A 31 10.79 25.10 -6.01
C SER A 31 9.83 25.72 -7.03
N PRO A 32 10.26 26.79 -7.73
CA PRO A 32 9.38 27.56 -8.62
C PRO A 32 8.88 26.77 -9.83
N LYS A 33 9.51 25.62 -10.15
CA LYS A 33 9.11 24.75 -11.25
C LYS A 33 7.97 23.79 -10.89
N LYS A 34 7.66 23.57 -9.60
CA LYS A 34 6.55 22.70 -9.20
C LYS A 34 5.30 23.55 -9.00
N THR A 35 4.19 23.16 -9.62
CA THR A 35 2.94 23.93 -9.63
C THR A 35 1.80 23.21 -8.93
N TRP A 36 0.80 23.95 -8.45
CA TRP A 36 -0.41 23.37 -7.85
C TRP A 36 -1.21 22.58 -8.87
N GLU A 37 -1.29 23.04 -10.12
CA GLU A 37 -2.02 22.35 -11.19
C GLU A 37 -1.36 21.00 -11.50
N GLY A 38 -0.02 20.96 -11.52
CA GLY A 38 0.75 19.72 -11.64
C GLY A 38 0.50 18.77 -10.48
N PHE A 39 0.49 19.28 -9.24
CA PHE A 39 0.23 18.46 -8.05
C PHE A 39 -1.16 17.83 -8.06
N ILE A 40 -2.20 18.61 -8.38
CA ILE A 40 -3.59 18.13 -8.44
C ILE A 40 -3.79 17.15 -9.61
N GLY A 41 -3.24 17.45 -10.79
CA GLY A 41 -3.29 16.54 -11.94
C GLY A 41 -2.56 15.22 -11.67
N GLY A 42 -1.38 15.31 -11.07
CA GLY A 42 -0.60 14.15 -10.61
C GLY A 42 -1.39 13.27 -9.65
N PHE A 43 -2.13 13.87 -8.71
CA PHE A 43 -2.98 13.15 -7.76
C PHE A 43 -4.05 12.30 -8.45
N PHE A 44 -4.90 12.91 -9.27
CA PHE A 44 -5.97 12.17 -9.94
C PHE A 44 -5.42 11.09 -10.87
N SER A 45 -4.39 11.41 -11.65
CA SER A 45 -3.76 10.43 -12.55
C SER A 45 -3.14 9.25 -11.80
N THR A 46 -2.48 9.50 -10.67
CA THR A 46 -1.84 8.43 -9.89
C THR A 46 -2.86 7.50 -9.25
N VAL A 47 -3.96 8.04 -8.72
CA VAL A 47 -5.04 7.23 -8.13
C VAL A 47 -5.72 6.36 -9.19
N ILE A 48 -6.05 6.95 -10.35
CA ILE A 48 -6.64 6.21 -11.48
C ILE A 48 -5.68 5.12 -11.97
N PHE A 49 -4.41 5.48 -12.16
CA PHE A 49 -3.38 4.54 -12.56
C PHE A 49 -3.23 3.39 -11.55
N GLY A 50 -3.13 3.69 -10.26
CA GLY A 50 -3.02 2.66 -9.21
C GLY A 50 -4.21 1.72 -9.17
N PHE A 51 -5.42 2.24 -9.35
CA PHE A 51 -6.63 1.43 -9.41
C PHE A 51 -6.62 0.46 -10.61
N ILE A 52 -6.30 0.93 -11.81
CA ILE A 52 -6.24 0.11 -13.03
C ILE A 52 -5.07 -0.87 -12.98
N PHE A 53 -3.89 -0.40 -12.57
CA PHE A 53 -2.67 -1.22 -12.54
C PHE A 53 -2.78 -2.35 -11.51
N SER A 54 -3.40 -2.10 -10.35
CA SER A 54 -3.67 -3.15 -9.37
C SER A 54 -4.64 -4.22 -9.87
N TYR A 55 -5.65 -3.84 -10.65
CA TYR A 55 -6.54 -4.79 -11.33
C TYR A 55 -5.78 -5.68 -12.31
N PHE A 56 -4.94 -5.08 -13.17
CA PHE A 56 -4.12 -5.81 -14.13
C PHE A 56 -3.15 -6.80 -13.46
N LEU A 57 -2.49 -6.38 -12.39
CA LEU A 57 -1.56 -7.25 -11.65
C LEU A 57 -2.29 -8.41 -10.95
N ALA A 58 -3.50 -8.17 -10.41
CA ALA A 58 -4.28 -9.19 -9.72
C ALA A 58 -4.75 -10.33 -10.64
N GLN A 59 -4.82 -10.09 -11.96
CA GLN A 59 -5.19 -11.12 -12.95
C GLN A 59 -4.07 -12.13 -13.21
N HIS A 60 -2.81 -11.78 -12.93
CA HIS A 60 -1.66 -12.60 -13.28
C HIS A 60 -1.12 -13.33 -12.04
N GLN A 61 -1.25 -14.66 -12.02
CA GLN A 61 -0.81 -15.50 -10.89
C GLN A 61 0.67 -15.31 -10.56
N TYR A 62 1.52 -15.04 -11.55
CA TYR A 62 2.94 -14.76 -11.36
C TYR A 62 3.24 -13.62 -10.37
N PHE A 63 2.37 -12.60 -10.28
CA PHE A 63 2.56 -11.46 -9.37
C PHE A 63 1.86 -11.63 -8.02
N VAL A 64 1.01 -12.63 -7.89
CA VAL A 64 0.16 -12.88 -6.72
C VAL A 64 0.67 -14.05 -5.90
N CYS A 65 1.10 -15.12 -6.57
CA CYS A 65 1.55 -16.36 -5.96
C CYS A 65 3.04 -16.33 -5.64
N PRO A 66 3.46 -16.91 -4.51
CA PRO A 66 4.88 -17.14 -4.24
C PRO A 66 5.46 -18.11 -5.26
N VAL A 67 6.72 -17.91 -5.62
CA VAL A 67 7.47 -18.83 -6.48
C VAL A 67 7.94 -20.00 -5.64
N GLU A 68 7.48 -21.21 -5.96
CA GLU A 68 7.90 -22.45 -5.29
C GLU A 68 8.71 -23.33 -6.26
N TYR A 69 9.74 -24.00 -5.73
CA TYR A 69 10.56 -24.92 -6.52
C TYR A 69 9.98 -26.33 -6.40
N ASN A 70 9.54 -26.90 -7.53
CA ASN A 70 9.05 -28.27 -7.55
C ASN A 70 10.20 -29.23 -7.89
N SER A 71 10.60 -30.03 -6.90
CA SER A 71 11.67 -31.02 -7.00
C SER A 71 11.37 -32.17 -7.98
N GLU A 72 10.11 -32.47 -8.26
CA GLU A 72 9.71 -33.56 -9.18
C GLU A 72 9.89 -33.15 -10.65
N THR A 73 9.57 -31.89 -10.97
CA THR A 73 9.67 -31.37 -12.35
C THR A 73 10.94 -30.56 -12.61
N ASN A 74 11.79 -30.35 -11.59
CA ASN A 74 12.97 -29.46 -11.63
C ASN A 74 12.66 -28.08 -12.23
N ARG A 75 11.51 -27.51 -11.86
CA ARG A 75 11.00 -26.25 -12.40
C ARG A 75 10.43 -25.38 -11.29
N PHE A 76 10.53 -24.07 -11.48
CA PHE A 76 9.85 -23.09 -10.66
C PHE A 76 8.39 -23.00 -11.10
N VAL A 77 7.47 -23.26 -10.18
CA VAL A 77 6.02 -23.18 -10.42
C VAL A 77 5.46 -21.99 -9.65
N THR A 78 4.42 -21.37 -10.20
CA THR A 78 3.72 -20.20 -9.63
C THR A 78 2.23 -20.46 -9.45
N GLU A 79 1.85 -21.73 -9.39
CA GLU A 79 0.48 -22.17 -9.22
C GLU A 79 0.15 -22.22 -7.72
N CYS A 80 -0.74 -21.33 -7.28
CA CYS A 80 -1.23 -21.30 -5.90
C CYS A 80 -2.70 -20.86 -5.88
N GLU A 81 -3.39 -21.14 -4.77
CA GLU A 81 -4.69 -20.50 -4.50
C GLU A 81 -4.45 -19.05 -4.05
N PRO A 82 -4.93 -18.04 -4.78
CA PRO A 82 -4.71 -16.64 -4.43
C PRO A 82 -5.31 -16.31 -3.07
N SER A 83 -4.60 -15.53 -2.25
CA SER A 83 -5.12 -15.04 -0.97
C SER A 83 -6.40 -14.22 -1.16
N GLU A 84 -7.23 -14.12 -0.12
CA GLU A 84 -8.52 -13.39 -0.19
C GLU A 84 -8.43 -11.95 -0.72
N LEU A 85 -7.27 -11.30 -0.59
CA LEU A 85 -7.00 -9.96 -1.12
C LEU A 85 -7.04 -9.88 -2.65
N PHE A 86 -6.73 -10.99 -3.32
CA PHE A 86 -6.65 -11.13 -4.77
C PHE A 86 -7.78 -11.99 -5.34
N GLN A 87 -8.83 -12.25 -4.55
CA GLN A 87 -10.06 -12.87 -5.02
C GLN A 87 -11.12 -11.79 -5.28
N MET A 88 -11.88 -11.93 -6.37
CA MET A 88 -12.95 -11.00 -6.72
C MET A 88 -14.06 -11.07 -5.67
N LYS A 89 -14.40 -9.94 -5.05
CA LYS A 89 -15.53 -9.83 -4.13
C LYS A 89 -16.54 -8.80 -4.68
N LYS A 90 -17.83 -9.02 -4.37
CA LYS A 90 -18.92 -8.09 -4.70
C LYS A 90 -19.03 -7.04 -3.60
N TYR A 91 -18.99 -5.77 -3.97
CA TYR A 91 -19.18 -4.65 -3.06
C TYR A 91 -20.43 -3.86 -3.43
N SER A 92 -21.20 -3.46 -2.43
CA SER A 92 -22.32 -2.54 -2.61
C SER A 92 -21.81 -1.11 -2.79
N VAL A 93 -22.35 -0.43 -3.79
CA VAL A 93 -21.95 0.94 -4.12
C VAL A 93 -22.62 1.90 -3.13
N PRO A 94 -21.92 2.94 -2.63
CA PRO A 94 -22.54 3.92 -1.75
C PRO A 94 -23.70 4.65 -2.46
N PRO A 95 -24.74 5.10 -1.72
CA PRO A 95 -25.96 5.66 -2.31
C PRO A 95 -25.71 6.84 -3.25
N LEU A 96 -24.70 7.66 -2.94
CA LEU A 96 -24.31 8.81 -3.75
C LEU A 96 -23.80 8.40 -5.14
N LEU A 97 -23.01 7.33 -5.22
CA LEU A 97 -22.48 6.79 -6.47
C LEU A 97 -23.52 5.96 -7.22
N GLN A 98 -24.43 5.29 -6.49
CA GLN A 98 -25.55 4.57 -7.10
C GLN A 98 -26.47 5.52 -7.88
N ALA A 99 -26.73 6.72 -7.35
CA ALA A 99 -27.52 7.75 -8.04
C ALA A 99 -26.87 8.27 -9.33
N VAL A 100 -25.53 8.22 -9.42
CA VAL A 100 -24.77 8.73 -10.59
C VAL A 100 -24.51 7.63 -11.62
N LEU A 101 -24.16 6.42 -11.18
CA LEU A 101 -23.72 5.31 -12.05
C LEU A 101 -24.82 4.29 -12.35
N GLY A 102 -25.90 4.24 -11.57
CA GLY A 102 -26.99 3.27 -11.73
C GLY A 102 -26.61 1.82 -11.39
N TRP A 103 -25.42 1.57 -10.83
CA TRP A 103 -24.96 0.24 -10.44
C TRP A 103 -25.17 -0.02 -8.95
N GLU A 104 -25.79 -1.14 -8.59
CA GLU A 104 -26.00 -1.55 -7.19
C GLU A 104 -24.78 -2.28 -6.60
N THR A 105 -24.10 -3.07 -7.44
CA THR A 105 -22.95 -3.88 -7.04
C THR A 105 -21.81 -3.75 -8.04
N VAL A 106 -20.58 -3.68 -7.53
CA VAL A 106 -19.36 -3.68 -8.34
C VAL A 106 -18.47 -4.85 -7.93
N ASN A 107 -17.95 -5.56 -8.92
CA ASN A 107 -16.94 -6.60 -8.72
C ASN A 107 -15.57 -5.94 -8.70
N MET A 108 -14.83 -6.13 -7.61
CA MET A 108 -13.49 -5.57 -7.46
C MET A 108 -12.67 -6.44 -6.51
N TYR A 109 -11.35 -6.41 -6.68
CA TYR A 109 -10.43 -7.05 -5.76
C TYR A 109 -10.29 -6.18 -4.51
N PRO A 110 -10.28 -6.76 -3.29
CA PRO A 110 -9.92 -6.02 -2.08
C PRO A 110 -8.57 -5.28 -2.22
N PHE A 111 -7.62 -5.86 -2.95
CA PHE A 111 -6.34 -5.23 -3.27
C PHE A 111 -6.48 -3.86 -3.97
N GLN A 112 -7.51 -3.64 -4.80
CA GLN A 112 -7.74 -2.35 -5.46
C GLN A 112 -8.03 -1.23 -4.45
N MET A 113 -8.73 -1.52 -3.35
CA MET A 113 -8.98 -0.53 -2.29
C MET A 113 -7.70 -0.13 -1.57
N HIS A 114 -6.84 -1.11 -1.28
CA HIS A 114 -5.54 -0.83 -0.70
C HIS A 114 -4.65 -0.06 -1.70
N SER A 115 -4.74 -0.35 -2.99
CA SER A 115 -4.05 0.39 -4.04
C SER A 115 -4.42 1.87 -4.04
N ILE A 116 -5.70 2.20 -3.93
CA ILE A 116 -6.16 3.61 -3.83
C ILE A 116 -5.47 4.31 -2.66
N ALA A 117 -5.49 3.72 -1.45
CA ALA A 117 -4.86 4.31 -0.28
C ALA A 117 -3.34 4.51 -0.46
N LEU A 118 -2.66 3.53 -1.07
CA LEU A 118 -1.22 3.60 -1.35
C LEU A 118 -0.91 4.69 -2.39
N SER A 119 -1.69 4.79 -3.47
CA SER A 119 -1.52 5.80 -4.52
C SER A 119 -1.86 7.21 -4.05
N THR A 120 -2.89 7.37 -3.20
CA THR A 120 -3.21 8.63 -2.52
C THR A 120 -2.05 9.10 -1.66
N PHE A 121 -1.46 8.21 -0.84
CA PHE A 121 -0.29 8.56 -0.04
C PHE A 121 0.92 8.90 -0.91
N ALA A 122 1.19 8.09 -1.95
CA ALA A 122 2.30 8.30 -2.88
C ALA A 122 2.23 9.67 -3.54
N SER A 123 1.03 10.13 -3.93
CA SER A 123 0.87 11.44 -4.57
C SER A 123 0.87 12.61 -3.59
N LEU A 124 0.19 12.47 -2.44
CA LEU A 124 0.08 13.58 -1.49
C LEU A 124 1.36 13.76 -0.69
N ILE A 125 1.93 12.68 -0.14
CA ILE A 125 3.04 12.74 0.80
C ILE A 125 4.38 12.48 0.12
N GLY A 126 4.42 11.61 -0.90
CA GLY A 126 5.64 11.27 -1.63
C GLY A 126 6.46 12.49 -2.11
N PRO A 127 5.85 13.49 -2.78
CA PRO A 127 6.56 14.67 -3.26
C PRO A 127 7.25 15.51 -2.16
N PHE A 128 6.78 15.41 -0.91
CA PHE A 128 7.40 16.10 0.22
C PHE A 128 8.75 15.51 0.63
N GLY A 129 8.99 14.21 0.36
CA GLY A 129 10.33 13.62 0.49
C GLY A 129 11.34 14.35 -0.40
N GLY A 130 10.98 14.54 -1.67
CA GLY A 130 11.78 15.32 -2.63
C GLY A 130 11.94 16.79 -2.26
N PHE A 131 10.92 17.41 -1.65
CA PHE A 131 11.05 18.78 -1.15
C PHE A 131 12.00 18.88 0.04
N PHE A 132 11.97 17.92 0.96
CA PHE A 132 12.87 17.88 2.10
C PHE A 132 14.33 17.73 1.65
N ALA A 133 14.59 16.79 0.74
CA ALA A 133 15.91 16.61 0.13
C ALA A 133 16.37 17.90 -0.58
N SER A 134 15.51 18.50 -1.39
CA SER A 134 15.80 19.78 -2.08
C SER A 134 16.06 20.94 -1.11
N GLY A 135 15.36 20.99 0.02
CA GLY A 135 15.57 21.98 1.09
C GLY A 135 16.89 21.79 1.81
N PHE A 136 17.21 20.56 2.16
CA PHE A 136 18.49 20.21 2.77
C PHE A 136 19.66 20.62 1.87
N LYS A 137 19.62 20.26 0.58
CA LYS A 137 20.64 20.66 -0.41
C LYS A 137 20.89 22.18 -0.43
N ARG A 138 19.82 22.97 -0.42
CA ARG A 138 19.90 24.44 -0.43
C ARG A 138 20.47 25.03 0.86
N ALA A 139 20.16 24.42 2.02
CA ALA A 139 20.72 24.85 3.30
C ALA A 139 22.25 24.70 3.33
N PHE A 140 22.80 23.67 2.68
CA PHE A 140 24.24 23.44 2.61
C PHE A 140 24.92 24.06 1.37
N LYS A 141 24.19 24.81 0.53
CA LYS A 141 24.67 25.35 -0.75
C LYS A 141 25.24 24.28 -1.70
N ILE A 142 24.76 23.04 -1.58
CA ILE A 142 25.13 21.91 -2.45
C ILE A 142 24.00 21.72 -3.47
N LYS A 143 24.35 21.45 -4.74
CA LYS A 143 23.36 21.28 -5.80
C LYS A 143 22.84 19.84 -5.89
N ASP A 144 23.73 18.87 -5.75
CA ASP A 144 23.47 17.43 -5.85
C ASP A 144 24.25 16.70 -4.76
N PHE A 145 23.64 15.69 -4.12
CA PHE A 145 24.29 14.95 -3.01
C PHE A 145 25.52 14.14 -3.45
N ALA A 146 25.61 13.80 -4.74
CA ALA A 146 26.75 13.15 -5.39
C ALA A 146 26.60 13.22 -6.93
N ASP A 147 27.72 13.26 -7.66
CA ASP A 147 27.76 13.10 -9.13
C ASP A 147 27.91 11.62 -9.51
N THR A 148 26.94 10.78 -9.11
CA THR A 148 27.07 9.32 -9.36
C THR A 148 26.89 8.99 -10.84
N ILE A 149 26.17 9.81 -11.62
CA ILE A 149 26.01 9.67 -13.07
C ILE A 149 25.97 11.07 -13.73
N PRO A 150 26.88 11.37 -14.67
CA PRO A 150 26.93 12.69 -15.32
C PRO A 150 25.63 12.99 -16.08
N GLY A 151 25.01 14.12 -15.76
CA GLY A 151 23.77 14.59 -16.40
C GLY A 151 22.46 14.00 -15.85
N HIS A 152 22.49 13.17 -14.80
CA HIS A 152 21.30 12.48 -14.26
C HIS A 152 20.95 12.81 -12.80
N GLY A 153 21.72 13.69 -12.15
CA GLY A 153 21.59 14.06 -10.74
C GLY A 153 22.10 12.97 -9.79
N GLY A 154 21.93 13.18 -8.48
CA GLY A 154 22.32 12.20 -7.47
C GLY A 154 21.35 11.04 -7.38
N ILE A 155 21.86 9.81 -7.18
CA ILE A 155 21.04 8.62 -6.88
C ILE A 155 20.11 8.87 -5.69
N MET A 156 20.60 9.60 -4.68
CA MET A 156 19.83 9.95 -3.48
C MET A 156 18.56 10.76 -3.79
N ASP A 157 18.58 11.61 -4.82
CA ASP A 157 17.43 12.43 -5.24
C ASP A 157 16.34 11.62 -5.96
N ARG A 158 16.61 10.36 -6.30
CA ARG A 158 15.62 9.42 -6.89
C ARG A 158 15.03 8.46 -5.87
N PHE A 159 15.75 8.24 -4.77
CA PHE A 159 15.37 7.26 -3.75
C PHE A 159 14.71 7.89 -2.52
N ASP A 160 14.82 9.20 -2.30
CA ASP A 160 14.20 9.90 -1.17
C ASP A 160 12.68 9.64 -1.03
N CYS A 161 11.94 9.76 -2.12
CA CYS A 161 10.50 9.51 -2.17
C CYS A 161 10.19 8.01 -2.05
N GLN A 162 11.05 7.15 -2.60
CA GLN A 162 10.90 5.70 -2.57
C GLN A 162 11.14 5.13 -1.17
N TYR A 163 12.10 5.66 -0.42
CA TYR A 163 12.33 5.26 0.98
C TYR A 163 11.14 5.61 1.86
N LEU A 164 10.62 6.84 1.74
CA LEU A 164 9.42 7.25 2.46
C LEU A 164 8.23 6.35 2.12
N MET A 165 8.05 6.05 0.83
CA MET A 165 7.00 5.14 0.39
C MET A 165 7.20 3.71 0.92
N ALA A 166 8.43 3.20 0.95
CA ALA A 166 8.74 1.87 1.48
C ALA A 166 8.37 1.74 2.96
N THR A 167 8.73 2.73 3.77
CA THR A 167 8.37 2.79 5.20
C THR A 167 6.86 2.82 5.37
N PHE A 168 6.16 3.66 4.60
CA PHE A 168 4.70 3.73 4.65
C PHE A 168 4.05 2.40 4.28
N VAL A 169 4.46 1.78 3.17
CA VAL A 169 3.94 0.48 2.72
C VAL A 169 4.14 -0.59 3.81
N HIS A 170 5.30 -0.62 4.45
CA HIS A 170 5.57 -1.58 5.52
C HIS A 170 4.61 -1.40 6.71
N VAL A 171 4.43 -0.16 7.17
CA VAL A 171 3.50 0.16 8.26
C VAL A 171 2.07 -0.15 7.83
N TYR A 172 1.66 0.28 6.63
CA TYR A 172 0.32 0.07 6.10
C TYR A 172 -0.04 -1.42 5.98
N ILE A 173 0.86 -2.24 5.43
CA ILE A 173 0.67 -3.69 5.34
C ILE A 173 0.55 -4.29 6.74
N THR A 174 1.39 -3.87 7.69
CA THR A 174 1.39 -4.43 9.04
C THR A 174 0.15 -4.02 9.84
N SER A 175 -0.38 -2.82 9.61
CA SER A 175 -1.52 -2.27 10.35
C SER A 175 -2.87 -2.64 9.75
N PHE A 176 -3.00 -2.64 8.42
CA PHE A 176 -4.30 -2.75 7.75
C PHE A 176 -4.49 -4.04 6.95
N ILE A 177 -3.42 -4.70 6.53
CA ILE A 177 -3.50 -5.89 5.66
C ILE A 177 -3.22 -7.18 6.43
N ARG A 178 -2.15 -7.21 7.24
CA ARG A 178 -1.79 -8.38 8.04
C ARG A 178 -2.68 -8.45 9.28
N GLY A 179 -3.59 -9.41 9.30
CA GLY A 179 -4.27 -9.80 10.54
C GLY A 179 -3.31 -10.38 11.58
N PRO A 180 -3.72 -10.43 12.87
CA PRO A 180 -2.92 -11.06 13.91
C PRO A 180 -2.69 -12.54 13.58
N ASN A 181 -1.43 -12.93 13.39
CA ASN A 181 -1.08 -14.32 13.09
C ASN A 181 -1.34 -15.17 14.35
N PRO A 182 -2.27 -16.15 14.32
CA PRO A 182 -2.66 -16.91 15.51
C PRO A 182 -1.48 -17.69 16.10
N SER A 183 -0.57 -18.19 15.26
CA SER A 183 0.63 -18.91 15.71
C SER A 183 1.62 -17.99 16.44
N LYS A 184 1.76 -16.74 15.99
CA LYS A 184 2.59 -15.74 16.67
C LYS A 184 1.96 -15.31 18.00
N LEU A 185 0.64 -15.13 18.01
CA LEU A 185 -0.12 -14.76 19.19
C LEU A 185 -0.08 -15.87 20.24
N LEU A 186 -0.23 -17.12 19.82
CA LEU A 186 -0.11 -18.29 20.68
C LEU A 186 1.30 -18.40 21.30
N LYS A 187 2.37 -18.19 20.51
CA LYS A 187 3.74 -18.14 21.04
C LYS A 187 3.92 -17.05 22.10
N GLN A 188 3.30 -15.87 21.92
CA GLN A 188 3.32 -14.81 22.93
C GLN A 188 2.56 -15.21 24.20
N LEU A 189 1.42 -15.90 24.07
CA LEU A 189 0.66 -16.39 25.21
C LEU A 189 1.43 -17.45 26.02
N LEU A 190 2.17 -18.34 25.34
CA LEU A 190 2.95 -19.39 26.00
C LEU A 190 4.14 -18.86 26.82
N ILE A 191 4.57 -17.61 26.59
CA ILE A 191 5.66 -16.96 27.35
C ILE A 191 5.14 -16.34 28.66
N LEU A 192 3.82 -16.10 28.79
CA LEU A 192 3.22 -15.50 29.99
C LEU A 192 3.31 -16.44 31.20
N GLN A 193 3.19 -15.87 32.40
CA GLN A 193 3.11 -16.67 33.63
C GLN A 193 1.86 -17.57 33.64
N PRO A 194 1.91 -18.76 34.28
CA PRO A 194 0.78 -19.70 34.29
C PRO A 194 -0.56 -19.11 34.74
N GLU A 195 -0.54 -18.18 35.71
CA GLU A 195 -1.76 -17.50 36.19
C GLU A 195 -2.39 -16.60 35.11
N GLN A 196 -1.55 -15.88 34.35
CA GLN A 196 -2.01 -15.04 33.24
C GLN A 196 -2.53 -15.89 32.08
N GLN A 197 -1.88 -17.02 31.78
CA GLN A 197 -2.37 -17.98 30.78
C GLN A 197 -3.76 -18.51 31.15
N LEU A 198 -3.97 -18.86 32.42
CA LEU A 198 -5.26 -19.35 32.92
C LEU A 198 -6.35 -18.27 32.83
N SER A 199 -6.01 -17.02 33.14
CA SER A 199 -6.93 -15.88 33.01
C SER A 199 -7.36 -15.64 31.56
N VAL A 200 -6.41 -15.64 30.62
CA VAL A 200 -6.69 -15.51 29.18
C VAL A 200 -7.56 -16.68 28.70
N TYR A 201 -7.24 -17.91 29.07
CA TYR A 201 -8.02 -19.09 28.72
C TYR A 201 -9.48 -19.00 29.22
N LYS A 202 -9.68 -18.62 30.49
CA LYS A 202 -11.03 -18.45 31.07
C LYS A 202 -11.83 -17.39 30.33
N THR A 203 -11.21 -16.25 30.04
CA THR A 203 -11.85 -15.13 29.32
C THR A 203 -12.24 -15.53 27.90
N LEU A 204 -11.33 -16.18 27.17
CA LEU A 204 -11.58 -16.68 25.82
C LEU A 204 -12.68 -17.75 25.81
N LYS A 205 -12.65 -18.68 26.76
CA LYS A 205 -13.68 -19.72 26.91
C LYS A 205 -15.07 -19.12 27.14
N SER A 206 -15.20 -18.17 28.07
CA SER A 206 -16.49 -17.49 28.31
C SER A 206 -17.01 -16.79 27.06
N HIS A 207 -16.14 -16.08 26.34
CA HIS A 207 -16.52 -15.37 25.11
C HIS A 207 -16.97 -16.32 23.98
N LEU A 208 -16.33 -17.49 23.85
CA LEU A 208 -16.73 -18.51 22.88
C LEU A 208 -18.04 -19.20 23.25
N ILE A 209 -18.36 -19.34 24.54
CA ILE A 209 -19.66 -19.83 25.02
C ILE A 209 -20.76 -18.80 24.73
N GLU A 210 -20.52 -17.51 25.00
CA GLU A 210 -21.47 -16.42 24.70
C GLU A 210 -21.78 -16.33 23.20
N LYS A 211 -20.79 -16.56 22.34
CA LYS A 211 -20.99 -16.63 20.88
C LYS A 211 -21.66 -17.93 20.40
N GLY A 212 -21.97 -18.87 21.29
CA GLY A 212 -22.57 -20.15 20.96
C GLY A 212 -21.65 -21.12 20.19
N ILE A 213 -20.34 -20.84 20.17
CA ILE A 213 -19.36 -21.67 19.44
C ILE A 213 -18.95 -22.87 20.28
N LEU A 214 -18.85 -22.69 21.60
CA LEU A 214 -18.57 -23.75 22.57
C LEU A 214 -19.82 -24.05 23.40
N GLN A 215 -20.20 -25.32 23.51
CA GLN A 215 -21.25 -25.70 24.44
C GLN A 215 -20.74 -25.57 25.88
N PRO A 216 -21.57 -25.09 26.82
CA PRO A 216 -21.24 -25.14 28.23
C PRO A 216 -21.06 -26.61 28.62
N SER A 217 -19.92 -26.95 29.21
CA SER A 217 -19.64 -28.31 29.68
C SER A 217 -20.78 -28.77 30.58
N ALA A 218 -21.56 -29.75 30.11
CA ALA A 218 -22.49 -30.47 30.95
C ALA A 218 -21.68 -31.11 32.10
N ARG A 219 -21.97 -30.72 33.34
CA ARG A 219 -21.41 -31.40 34.50
C ARG A 219 -22.09 -32.76 34.60
N GLY A 220 -21.33 -33.82 34.35
CA GLY A 220 -21.59 -35.16 34.90
C GLY A 220 -20.94 -35.28 36.27
#